data_AF-A0A969BJG2-F1
#
_entry.id   AF-A0A969BJG2-F1
#
_cell.length_a   1.000
_cell.length_b   1.000
_cell.length_c   1.000
_cell.angle_alpha   90.00
_cell.angle_beta   90.00
_cell.angle_gamma   90.00
#
_symmetry.space_group_name_H-M   'P 1'
#
loop_
_entity.id
_entity.type
_entity.pdbx_description
1 polymer ?
#
loop_
_entity_poly.entity_id
_entity_poly.type
_entity_poly.pdbx_seq_one_letter_code
_entity_poly.pdbx_strand_id
1 'polypeptide(L)'
;TAVVFGNELRGLSDTALQHADQKITIPMVGFTESLNISVSVAITLTTLFAKVKQQAAHHYLSQEEKERLRLDWYRKIVRRSELIEREFLKTIQ
;
A
#
# COMPACT_ATOMS: atom_id res chain seq x y z
N THR A 1 3.99 -10.04 0.36
CA THR A 1 3.70 -9.88 1.80
C THR A 1 2.54 -8.94 1.96
N ALA A 2 1.52 -9.33 2.73
CA ALA A 2 0.47 -8.44 3.19
C ALA A 2 0.55 -8.35 4.72
N VAL A 3 0.33 -7.15 5.27
CA VAL A 3 0.22 -6.96 6.72
C VAL A 3 -1.20 -6.47 6.99
N VAL A 4 -1.90 -7.18 7.87
CA VAL A 4 -3.28 -6.87 8.22
C VAL A 4 -3.29 -6.19 9.58
N PHE A 5 -4.00 -5.07 9.68
CA PHE A 5 -4.19 -4.33 10.92
C PHE A 5 -5.67 -4.39 11.31
N GLY A 6 -5.91 -4.55 12.61
CA GLY A 6 -7.24 -4.47 13.20
C GLY A 6 -7.70 -3.03 13.39
N ASN A 7 -8.99 -2.82 13.64
CA ASN A 7 -9.49 -1.49 14.04
C ASN A 7 -9.21 -1.20 15.52
N GLU A 8 -9.36 0.05 15.96
CA GLU A 8 -8.98 0.45 17.32
C GLU A 8 -9.79 -0.23 18.43
N LEU A 9 -11.03 -0.64 18.14
CA LEU A 9 -11.95 -1.15 19.16
C LEU A 9 -11.86 -2.67 19.36
N ARG A 10 -11.76 -3.42 18.27
CA ARG A 10 -11.88 -4.89 18.25
C ARG A 10 -10.60 -5.58 17.81
N GLY A 11 -9.62 -4.83 17.30
CA GLY A 11 -8.42 -5.41 16.73
C GLY A 11 -8.74 -6.23 15.47
N LEU A 12 -7.95 -7.28 15.25
CA LEU A 12 -8.09 -8.17 14.08
C LEU A 12 -9.28 -9.12 14.28
N SER A 13 -9.98 -9.44 13.20
CA SER A 13 -11.01 -10.47 13.23
C SER A 13 -10.40 -11.85 13.41
N ASP A 14 -11.16 -12.77 14.02
CA ASP A 14 -10.75 -14.17 14.17
C ASP A 14 -10.44 -14.81 12.82
N THR A 15 -11.23 -14.50 11.78
CA THR A 15 -10.98 -14.96 10.41
C THR A 15 -9.61 -14.49 9.90
N ALA A 16 -9.25 -13.22 10.11
CA ALA A 16 -7.94 -12.71 9.70
C ALA A 16 -6.80 -13.40 10.47
N LEU A 17 -7.00 -13.63 11.78
CA LEU A 17 -6.02 -14.34 12.61
C LEU A 17 -5.86 -15.82 12.26
N GLN A 18 -6.92 -16.47 11.79
CA GLN A 18 -6.92 -17.87 11.35
C GLN A 18 -6.23 -18.06 9.99
N HIS A 19 -6.35 -17.07 9.09
CA HIS A 19 -5.75 -17.14 7.75
C HIS A 19 -4.35 -16.51 7.68
N ALA A 20 -3.84 -15.94 8.77
CA ALA A 20 -2.52 -15.33 8.81
C ALA A 20 -1.42 -16.38 8.93
N ASP A 21 -0.43 -16.33 8.03
CA ASP A 21 0.76 -17.19 8.11
C ASP A 21 1.60 -16.91 9.37
N GLN A 22 1.64 -15.65 9.81
CA GLN A 22 2.40 -15.21 10.97
C GLN A 22 1.64 -14.13 11.74
N LYS A 23 1.84 -14.12 13.06
CA LYS A 23 1.33 -13.10 13.98
C LYS A 23 2.52 -12.32 14.51
N ILE A 24 2.48 -11.00 14.34
CA ILE A 24 3.53 -10.08 14.78
C ILE A 24 2.97 -9.13 15.84
N THR A 25 3.82 -8.72 16.78
CA THR A 25 3.48 -7.73 17.79
C THR A 25 4.58 -6.67 17.89
N ILE A 26 4.21 -5.43 18.21
CA ILE A 26 5.15 -4.38 18.55
C ILE A 26 5.38 -4.48 20.07
N PRO A 27 6.60 -4.71 20.55
CA PRO A 27 6.87 -4.79 21.99
C PRO A 27 6.43 -3.49 22.69
N MET A 28 5.53 -3.62 23.65
CA MET A 28 5.06 -2.50 24.48
C MET A 28 5.81 -2.51 25.81
N VAL A 29 6.34 -1.36 26.22
CA VAL A 29 6.96 -1.17 27.54
C VAL A 29 6.27 -0.01 28.23
N GLY A 30 5.72 -0.25 29.41
CA GLY A 30 4.95 0.74 30.18
C GLY A 30 3.48 0.33 30.35
N PHE A 31 2.65 1.28 30.75
CA PHE A 31 1.23 1.04 31.08
C PHE A 31 0.30 0.94 29.87
N THR A 32 0.77 1.35 28.69
CA THR A 32 -0.06 1.37 27.48
C THR A 32 -0.04 0.02 26.78
N GLU A 33 -1.22 -0.54 26.54
CA GLU A 33 -1.38 -1.88 25.96
C GLU A 33 -1.38 -1.87 24.41
N SER A 34 -1.58 -0.70 23.79
CA SER A 34 -1.63 -0.56 22.33
C SER A 34 -1.18 0.81 21.84
N LEU A 35 -0.60 0.87 20.64
CA LEU A 35 -0.34 2.12 19.93
C LEU A 35 -1.55 2.51 19.06
N ASN A 36 -1.65 3.79 18.74
CA ASN A 36 -2.55 4.25 17.68
C ASN A 36 -2.27 3.48 16.37
N ILE A 37 -3.32 3.13 15.63
CA ILE A 37 -3.21 2.31 14.42
C ILE A 37 -2.24 2.90 13.39
N SER A 38 -2.26 4.23 13.19
CA SER A 38 -1.35 4.90 12.25
C SER A 38 0.12 4.78 12.68
N VAL A 39 0.38 4.83 13.98
CA VAL A 39 1.73 4.66 14.55
C VAL A 39 2.21 3.22 14.37
N SER A 40 1.35 2.24 14.65
CA SER A 40 1.63 0.82 14.41
C SER A 40 1.96 0.52 12.94
N VAL A 41 1.18 1.10 12.01
CA VAL A 41 1.42 0.99 10.57
C VAL A 41 2.76 1.61 10.19
N ALA A 42 3.06 2.82 10.67
CA ALA A 42 4.30 3.52 10.36
C ALA A 42 5.54 2.73 10.83
N ILE A 43 5.54 2.22 12.06
CA ILE A 43 6.64 1.40 12.61
C ILE A 43 6.84 0.14 11.76
N THR A 44 5.73 -0.54 11.45
CA THR A 44 5.75 -1.80 10.70
C THR A 44 6.30 -1.60 9.30
N LEU A 45 5.75 -0.65 8.55
CA LEU A 45 6.17 -0.38 7.17
C LEU A 45 7.62 0.12 7.11
N THR A 46 8.04 0.98 8.02
CA THR A 46 9.43 1.47 8.06
C THR A 46 10.41 0.32 8.27
N THR A 47 10.11 -0.57 9.21
CA THR A 47 10.94 -1.74 9.52
C THR A 47 10.99 -2.72 8.36
N LEU A 48 9.84 -3.02 7.75
CA LEU A 48 9.76 -3.92 6.59
C LEU A 48 10.48 -3.33 5.38
N PHE A 49 10.27 -2.05 5.09
CA PHE A 49 10.89 -1.37 3.96
C PHE A 49 12.42 -1.34 4.09
N ALA A 50 12.95 -1.08 5.29
CA ALA A 50 14.39 -1.12 5.54
C ALA A 50 15.00 -2.50 5.20
N LYS A 51 14.31 -3.59 5.58
CA LYS A 51 14.73 -4.97 5.26
C LYS A 51 14.64 -5.27 3.75
N VAL A 52 13.52 -4.89 3.12
CA VAL A 52 13.32 -5.08 1.68
C VAL A 52 14.38 -4.33 0.88
N LYS A 53 14.74 -3.10 1.28
CA LYS A 53 15.75 -2.29 0.60
C LYS A 53 17.16 -2.90 0.68
N GLN A 54 17.47 -3.63 1.75
CA GLN A 54 18.76 -4.33 1.89
C GLN A 54 18.85 -5.57 1.00
N GLN A 55 17.71 -6.14 0.61
CA GLN A 55 17.64 -7.25 -0.32
C GLN A 55 17.64 -6.68 -1.75
N ALA A 56 18.68 -6.95 -2.53
CA ALA A 56 18.89 -6.41 -3.88
C ALA A 56 17.95 -7.02 -4.94
N ALA A 57 16.68 -7.24 -4.60
CA ALA A 57 15.69 -7.85 -5.47
C ALA A 57 14.87 -6.78 -6.20
N HIS A 58 14.54 -7.10 -7.46
CA HIS A 58 13.73 -6.30 -8.38
C HIS A 58 12.27 -6.19 -7.89
N HIS A 59 12.03 -5.37 -6.87
CA HIS A 59 10.71 -5.17 -6.26
C HIS A 59 9.94 -3.98 -6.83
N TYR A 60 10.44 -3.36 -7.89
CA TYR A 60 9.84 -2.17 -8.48
C TYR A 60 9.07 -2.52 -9.75
N LEU A 61 8.01 -1.76 -10.00
CA LEU A 61 7.27 -1.79 -11.25
C LEU A 61 8.21 -1.55 -12.45
N SER A 62 7.95 -2.27 -13.53
CA SER A 62 8.58 -2.02 -14.82
C SER A 62 8.25 -0.60 -15.32
N GLN A 63 9.00 -0.12 -16.30
CA GLN A 63 8.73 1.19 -16.88
C GLN A 63 7.34 1.27 -17.51
N GLU A 64 6.93 0.20 -18.21
CA GLU A 64 5.61 0.08 -18.83
C GLU A 64 4.48 0.11 -17.77
N GLU A 65 4.65 -0.61 -16.65
CA GLU A 65 3.68 -0.62 -15.56
C GLU A 65 3.54 0.76 -14.90
N LYS A 66 4.66 1.48 -14.75
CA LYS A 66 4.66 2.86 -14.24
C LYS A 66 3.93 3.81 -15.18
N GLU A 67 4.14 3.69 -16.48
CA GLU A 67 3.49 4.52 -17.50
C GLU A 67 1.99 4.27 -17.54
N ARG A 68 1.56 3.00 -17.50
CA ARG A 68 0.15 2.63 -17.40
C ARG A 68 -0.50 3.24 -16.16
N LEU A 69 0.12 3.07 -14.99
CA LEU A 69 -0.40 3.61 -13.73
C LEU A 69 -0.48 5.15 -13.75
N ARG A 70 0.52 5.81 -14.34
CA ARG A 70 0.57 7.26 -14.49
C ARG A 70 -0.57 7.76 -15.39
N LEU A 71 -0.84 7.07 -16.51
CA LEU A 71 -1.96 7.39 -17.38
C LEU A 71 -3.30 7.26 -16.64
N ASP A 72 -3.47 6.20 -15.84
CA ASP A 72 -4.67 6.02 -15.02
C ASP A 72 -4.85 7.13 -13.98
N TRP A 73 -3.76 7.64 -13.41
CA TRP A 73 -3.82 8.81 -12.52
C TRP A 73 -4.19 10.08 -13.27
N TYR A 74 -3.63 10.31 -14.46
CA TYR A 74 -4.00 11.46 -15.29
C TYR A 74 -5.48 11.43 -15.66
N ARG A 75 -6.03 10.27 -16.00
CA ARG A 75 -7.46 10.11 -16.28
C ARG A 75 -8.36 10.53 -15.11
N LYS A 76 -7.92 10.25 -13.87
CA LYS A 76 -8.65 10.59 -12.65
C LYS A 76 -8.53 12.06 -12.25
N ILE A 77 -7.41 12.69 -12.57
CA ILE A 77 -7.11 14.09 -12.18
C ILE A 77 -7.64 15.07 -13.23
N VAL A 78 -7.47 14.76 -14.51
CA VAL A 78 -7.82 15.65 -15.61
C VAL A 78 -9.33 15.56 -15.88
N ARG A 79 -10.02 16.69 -15.74
CA ARG A 79 -11.44 16.79 -16.08
C ARG A 79 -11.65 16.47 -17.55
N ARG A 80 -12.67 15.66 -17.85
CA ARG A 80 -13.00 15.26 -19.23
C ARG A 80 -11.81 14.60 -19.96
N SER A 81 -10.97 13.87 -19.24
CA SER A 81 -9.83 13.11 -19.78
C SER A 81 -10.22 12.25 -21.00
N GLU A 82 -11.38 11.62 -20.96
CA GLU A 82 -11.92 10.82 -22.08
C GLU A 82 -12.08 11.62 -23.38
N LEU A 83 -12.56 12.87 -23.31
CA LEU A 83 -12.72 13.73 -24.48
C LEU A 83 -11.35 14.13 -25.03
N ILE A 84 -10.41 14.46 -24.15
CA ILE A 84 -9.04 14.84 -24.55
C ILE A 84 -8.34 13.65 -25.22
N GLU A 85 -8.45 12.45 -24.66
CA GLU A 85 -7.90 11.23 -25.26
C GLU A 85 -8.53 10.95 -26.63
N ARG A 86 -9.86 11.09 -26.75
CA ARG A 86 -10.56 10.88 -28.00
C ARG A 86 -10.10 11.86 -29.09
N GLU A 87 -10.00 13.16 -28.79
CA GLU A 87 -9.56 14.15 -29.77
C GLU A 87 -8.06 13.99 -30.11
N PHE A 88 -7.23 13.60 -29.14
CA PHE A 88 -5.82 13.27 -29.38
C PHE A 88 -5.70 12.07 -30.33
N LEU A 89 -6.42 10.97 -30.09
CA LEU A 89 -6.38 9.78 -30.94
C LEU A 89 -6.82 10.05 -32.39
N LYS A 90 -7.80 10.94 -32.59
CA LYS A 90 -8.20 11.41 -33.94
C LYS A 90 -7.12 12.19 -34.68
N THR A 91 -6.15 12.76 -33.98
CA THR A 91 -5.08 13.57 -34.58
C THR A 91 -3.92 12.71 -35.08
N ILE A 92 -3.82 11.47 -34.61
CA ILE A 92 -2.71 10.54 -34.89
C ILE A 92 -3.16 9.43 -35.87
N GLN A 93 -4.46 9.32 -36.13
CA GLN A 93 -5.03 8.57 -37.25
C GLN A 93 -5.11 9.45 -38.50
#